data_AF-A0A6J7S6B6-F1
#
_entry.id   AF-A0A6J7S6B6-F1
#
_cell.length_a   1.000
_cell.length_b   1.000
_cell.length_c   1.000
_cell.angle_alpha   90.00
_cell.angle_beta   90.00
_cell.angle_gamma   90.00
#
_symmetry.space_group_name_H-M   'P 1'
#
loop_
_entity.id
_entity.type
_entity.pdbx_description
1 polymer ?
#
loop_
_entity_poly.entity_id
_entity_poly.type
_entity_poly.pdbx_seq_one_letter_code
_entity_poly.pdbx_strand_id
1 'polypeptide(L)' 'MTSRVGSVVVPVEITNDIRPGVVSLPHGWGHDHPGTKMRVAESLSGVNSNVLSDHEAMDPLSGTSVLNGIPVSIARIG' A
#
# COMPACT_ATOMS: atom_id res chain seq x y z
N MET A 1 5.36 4.91 6.17
CA MET A 1 5.87 4.57 4.82
C MET A 1 5.21 5.49 3.83
N THR A 2 5.96 6.07 2.90
CA THR A 2 5.51 7.18 2.05
C THR A 2 5.96 6.96 0.61
N SER A 3 5.04 7.13 -0.35
CA SER A 3 5.34 7.20 -1.78
C SER A 3 5.20 8.64 -2.27
N ARG A 4 5.27 8.87 -3.58
CA ARG A 4 5.04 10.18 -4.19
C ARG A 4 3.67 10.78 -3.86
N VAL A 5 2.64 9.93 -3.78
CA VAL A 5 1.23 10.37 -3.75
C VAL A 5 0.53 10.17 -2.42
N GLY A 6 1.15 9.44 -1.49
CA GLY A 6 0.49 9.11 -0.23
C GLY A 6 1.41 8.54 0.83
N SER A 7 0.84 8.34 2.02
CA SER A 7 1.54 7.78 3.18
C SER A 7 0.63 6.86 3.95
N VAL A 8 1.24 5.83 4.54
CA VAL A 8 0.57 4.86 5.40
C VAL A 8 1.39 4.60 6.67
N VAL A 9 0.68 4.30 7.76
CA VAL A 9 1.23 3.89 9.04
C VAL A 9 0.96 2.41 9.21
N VAL A 10 2.01 1.60 9.37
CA VAL A 10 1.92 0.15 9.47
C VAL A 10 2.93 -0.38 10.49
N PRO A 11 2.65 -1.49 11.18
CA PRO A 11 3.67 -2.23 11.89
C PRO A 11 4.72 -2.75 10.90
N VAL A 12 5.98 -2.82 11.35
CA VAL A 12 7.11 -3.30 10.53
C VAL A 12 7.63 -4.59 11.14
N GLU A 13 7.77 -5.61 10.30
CA GLU A 13 8.47 -6.85 10.59
C GLU A 13 9.77 -6.88 9.77
N ILE A 14 10.89 -7.24 10.41
CA ILE A 14 12.18 -7.41 9.73
C ILE A 14 12.38 -8.90 9.49
N THR A 15 12.57 -9.28 8.23
CA THR A 15 12.84 -10.66 7.82
C THR A 15 13.97 -10.71 6.78
N ASN A 16 14.65 -11.86 6.71
CA ASN A 16 15.64 -12.17 5.69
C ASN A 16 15.02 -12.87 4.46
N ASP A 17 13.71 -13.13 4.46
CA ASP A 17 13.01 -13.86 3.39
C ASP A 17 12.78 -13.02 2.12
N ILE A 18 13.05 -11.71 2.19
CA ILE A 18 12.93 -10.77 1.07
C ILE A 18 14.25 -10.05 0.80
N ARG A 19 14.41 -9.55 -0.43
CA ARG A 19 15.65 -8.87 -0.84
C ARG A 19 15.89 -7.59 -0.02
N PRO A 20 17.15 -7.24 0.26
CA PRO A 20 17.49 -5.93 0.82
C PRO A 20 16.92 -4.79 -0.02
N GLY A 21 16.36 -3.77 0.65
CA GLY A 21 15.74 -2.61 0.01
C GLY A 21 14.31 -2.82 -0.49
N VAL A 22 13.72 -4.00 -0.27
CA VAL A 22 12.33 -4.30 -0.62
C VAL A 22 11.46 -4.31 0.62
N VAL A 23 10.23 -3.84 0.48
CA VAL A 23 9.15 -4.05 1.45
C VAL A 23 8.04 -4.88 0.80
N SER A 24 7.37 -5.68 1.62
CA SER A 24 6.13 -6.35 1.24
C SER A 24 5.00 -5.83 2.12
N LEU A 25 3.93 -5.34 1.49
CA LEU A 25 2.71 -4.92 2.18
C LEU A 25 1.53 -5.64 1.50
N PRO A 26 0.79 -6.50 2.24
CA PRO A 26 -0.37 -7.21 1.67
C PRO A 26 -1.43 -6.24 1.15
N HIS A 27 -2.04 -6.58 0.01
CA HIS A 27 -3.19 -5.86 -0.54
C HIS A 27 -4.51 -6.36 0.08
N GLY A 28 -5.62 -5.68 -0.22
CA GLY A 28 -6.97 -6.13 0.14
C GLY A 28 -7.50 -5.59 1.47
N TRP A 29 -7.02 -4.43 1.91
CA TRP A 29 -7.43 -3.78 3.16
C TRP A 29 -7.99 -2.38 2.94
N GLY A 30 -8.53 -1.76 4.00
CA GLY A 30 -9.10 -0.39 3.98
C GLY A 30 -10.61 -0.34 3.76
N HIS A 31 -11.33 -1.38 4.19
CA HIS A 31 -12.78 -1.49 4.05
C HIS A 31 -13.58 -0.69 5.09
N ASP A 32 -12.87 0.00 6.00
CA ASP A 32 -13.38 1.00 6.93
C ASP A 32 -13.53 2.40 6.30
N HIS A 33 -13.16 2.55 5.02
CA HIS A 33 -13.35 3.80 4.30
C HIS A 33 -14.84 4.20 4.27
N PRO A 34 -15.17 5.49 4.57
CA PRO A 34 -16.54 5.98 4.53
C PRO A 34 -17.27 5.62 3.23
N GLY A 35 -18.49 5.11 3.37
CA GLY A 35 -19.34 4.71 2.25
C GLY A 35 -19.17 3.25 1.80
N THR A 36 -18.19 2.53 2.34
CA THR A 36 -18.07 1.08 2.12
C THR A 36 -19.26 0.36 2.75
N LYS A 37 -19.91 -0.56 2.01
CA LYS A 37 -21.06 -1.35 2.49
C LYS A 37 -20.70 -2.83 2.65
N MET A 38 -19.51 -3.11 3.19
CA MET A 38 -18.96 -4.46 3.34
C MET A 38 -18.74 -4.79 4.82
N ARG A 39 -19.83 -4.94 5.56
CA ARG A 39 -19.84 -5.12 7.04
C ARG A 39 -18.81 -6.11 7.58
N VAL A 40 -18.60 -7.25 6.89
CA VAL A 40 -17.62 -8.25 7.35
C VAL A 40 -16.18 -7.77 7.13
N ALA A 41 -15.88 -7.21 5.96
CA ALA A 41 -14.54 -6.75 5.64
C ALA A 41 -14.15 -5.49 6.44
N GLU A 42 -15.11 -4.60 6.68
CA GLU A 42 -14.95 -3.40 7.52
C GLU A 42 -14.55 -3.74 8.96
N SER A 43 -15.02 -4.88 9.50
CA SER A 43 -14.63 -5.33 10.84
C SER A 43 -13.18 -5.84 10.95
N LEU A 44 -12.48 -5.99 9.83
CA LEU A 44 -11.10 -6.49 9.80
C LEU A 44 -10.12 -5.32 9.70
N SER A 45 -9.16 -5.27 10.63
CA SER A 45 -8.10 -4.26 10.61
C SER A 45 -7.10 -4.52 9.50
N GLY A 46 -6.69 -3.47 8.81
CA GLY A 46 -5.61 -3.52 7.84
C GLY A 46 -5.42 -2.17 7.17
N VAL A 47 -4.32 -2.03 6.45
CA VAL A 47 -3.93 -0.75 5.85
C VAL A 47 -3.93 -0.85 4.34
N ASN A 48 -4.63 0.07 3.69
CA ASN A 48 -4.80 0.07 2.25
C ASN A 48 -3.49 0.44 1.54
N SER A 49 -2.84 -0.52 0.89
CA SER A 49 -1.62 -0.30 0.12
C SER A 49 -1.85 0.60 -1.11
N ASN A 50 -3.07 0.67 -1.65
CA ASN A 50 -3.38 1.49 -2.82
C ASN A 50 -3.24 2.99 -2.55
N VAL A 51 -3.20 3.42 -1.29
CA VAL A 51 -2.85 4.81 -0.92
C VAL A 51 -1.46 5.21 -1.43
N LEU A 52 -0.57 4.25 -1.62
CA LEU A 52 0.78 4.48 -2.13
C LEU A 52 0.86 4.45 -3.66
N SER A 53 -0.16 3.92 -4.34
CA SER A 53 -0.16 3.71 -5.80
C SER A 53 -0.37 5.02 -6.54
N ASP A 54 0.58 5.36 -7.39
CA ASP A 54 0.54 6.56 -8.18
C ASP A 54 -0.44 6.45 -9.37
N HIS A 55 -1.48 7.27 -9.35
CA HIS A 55 -2.49 7.33 -10.41
C HIS A 55 -1.96 7.77 -11.78
N GLU A 56 -0.80 8.44 -11.85
CA GLU A 56 -0.15 8.82 -13.10
C GLU A 56 0.82 7.73 -13.62
N ALA A 57 1.14 6.73 -12.79
CA ALA A 57 2.04 5.65 -13.17
C ALA A 57 1.28 4.55 -13.92
N MET A 58 1.36 4.60 -15.25
CA MET A 58 0.77 3.61 -16.15
C MET A 58 1.65 3.38 -17.37
N ASP A 59 1.56 2.19 -17.96
CA ASP A 59 2.13 1.93 -19.29
C ASP A 59 1.29 2.67 -20.35
N PRO A 60 1.86 3.63 -21.09
CA PRO A 60 1.10 4.46 -22.03
C PRO A 60 0.58 3.68 -23.25
N LEU A 61 1.16 2.52 -23.57
CA LEU A 61 0.72 1.74 -24.73
C LEU A 61 -0.46 0.82 -24.40
N SER A 62 -0.39 0.10 -23.28
CA SER A 62 -1.46 -0.83 -22.88
C SER A 62 -2.53 -0.19 -22.00
N GLY A 63 -2.22 0.93 -21.35
CA GLY A 63 -3.07 1.52 -20.31
C GLY A 63 -2.99 0.81 -18.95
N THR A 64 -2.06 -0.12 -18.76
CA THR A 64 -1.92 -0.89 -17.51
C THR A 64 -1.37 -0.03 -16.39
N SER A 65 -2.08 0.02 -15.25
CA SER A 65 -1.61 0.72 -14.04
C SER A 65 -0.42 0.02 -13.36
N VAL A 66 0.53 0.80 -12.86
CA VAL A 66 1.65 0.31 -12.06
C VAL A 66 1.23 0.21 -10.60
N LEU A 67 0.87 -1.01 -10.16
CA LEU A 67 0.40 -1.27 -8.78
C LEU A 67 1.42 -2.03 -7.91
N ASN A 68 2.60 -2.34 -8.47
CA ASN A 68 3.69 -3.04 -7.80
C ASN A 68 5.02 -2.31 -8.06
N GLY A 69 6.04 -2.57 -7.23
CA GLY A 69 7.35 -1.93 -7.39
C GLY A 69 7.31 -0.42 -7.11
N ILE A 70 6.34 0.04 -6.32
CA ILE A 70 6.13 1.44 -5.98
C ILE A 70 7.33 1.93 -5.14
N PRO A 71 8.06 2.98 -5.57
CA PRO A 71 9.12 3.57 -4.78
C PRO A 71 8.55 4.17 -3.49
N VAL A 72 9.14 3.80 -2.36
CA VAL A 72 8.73 4.27 -1.03
C VAL A 72 9.92 4.63 -0.16
N SER A 73 9.70 5.53 0.79
CA SER A 73 10.59 5.79 1.92
C SER A 73 9.94 5.33 3.23
N ILE A 74 10.76 4.84 4.16
CA ILE A 74 10.32 4.39 5.47
C ILE A 74 10.97 5.26 6.54
N ALA A 75 10.17 5.68 7.52
CA ALA A 75 10.63 6.33 8.72
C ALA A 75 9.84 5.77 9.91
N ARG A 76 10.46 5.79 11.09
CA ARG A 76 9.77 5.51 12.34
C ARG A 76 8.82 6.67 12.66
N ILE A 77 7.66 6.34 13.20
CA ILE A 77 6.69 7.32 13.70
C ILE A 77 7.05 7.63 15.15
N GLY A 78 7.07 8.92 15.49
CA GLY A 78 7.43 9.43 16.83
C GLY A 78 6.54 8.88 17.94
#